data_AF-A0A7S7J2R4-F1
#
_entry.id   AF-A0A7S7J2R4-F1
#
_cell.length_a   1.000
_cell.length_b   1.000
_cell.length_c   1.000
_cell.angle_alpha   90.00
_cell.angle_beta   90.00
_cell.angle_gamma   90.00
#
_symmetry.space_group_name_H-M   'P 1'
#
loop_
_entity.id
_entity.type
_entity.pdbx_description
1 polymer ?
#
loop_
_entity_poly.entity_id
_entity_poly.type
_entity_poly.pdbx_seq_one_letter_code
_entity_poly.pdbx_strand_id
1 'polypeptide(L)'
;MGNSIRQILSKVPEAEWAVAYRMKQDGTILNSEIQKFYLLKNTLRYWCADPFLVEEGERTYVFFEAYDRMKRKGVIGYREIGVKKPGRIHIIMEEPFHLSYPCVYREKESWYLIPESREAGQIVRYRARCFPDLWERDRILIEGVGAVDTTVLPADMTARTDLPERTAEPTALTAETTALTAELTTLTAEPTVIVAELTTLTAEPTVIASEIGHDADLDALKDLCLFLYLWERFNKGTLQVVQRQDKLWRTICQIDDVNGRKRPAGKVFRFQSSYYRPSQLCTRTYGEAVILNRASYHDNTYSEEECGMITKNDIYLEPETRLKGAHKIKGVHKIKGVHTYNSSEAWEVIDVELQGFRLVRFIGLVPRISQKMKRYWSAKRKINESDEHKE
;
A
#
# COMPACT_ATOMS: atom_id res chain seq x y z
N MET A 1 -13.09 -44.51 30.53
CA MET A 1 -13.26 -43.13 30.04
C MET A 1 -11.99 -42.67 29.34
N GLY A 2 -11.77 -43.07 28.08
CA GLY A 2 -10.49 -42.91 27.39
C GLY A 2 -10.54 -42.15 26.07
N ASN A 3 -11.68 -41.58 25.66
CA ASN A 3 -11.89 -41.07 24.30
C ASN A 3 -12.49 -39.66 24.27
N SER A 4 -11.95 -38.66 24.99
CA SER A 4 -12.54 -37.30 24.92
C SER A 4 -11.55 -36.12 24.88
N ILE A 5 -10.26 -36.30 25.20
CA ILE A 5 -9.32 -35.15 25.17
C ILE A 5 -8.62 -34.99 23.80
N ARG A 6 -8.47 -36.09 23.02
CA ARG A 6 -7.89 -36.02 21.67
C ARG A 6 -8.82 -35.43 20.60
N GLN A 7 -10.13 -35.36 20.85
CA GLN A 7 -11.12 -34.85 19.89
C GLN A 7 -11.49 -33.35 20.09
N ILE A 8 -11.07 -32.70 21.18
CA ILE A 8 -11.33 -31.26 21.45
C ILE A 8 -10.16 -30.36 20.96
N LEU A 9 -9.21 -30.94 20.23
CA LEU A 9 -8.18 -30.23 19.48
C LEU A 9 -8.50 -30.37 17.99
N SER A 10 -9.57 -29.71 17.54
CA SER A 10 -9.75 -29.49 16.12
C SER A 10 -8.54 -28.69 15.62
N LYS A 11 -7.65 -29.43 14.94
CA LYS A 11 -6.57 -28.92 14.11
C LYS A 11 -7.21 -28.38 12.83
N VAL A 12 -7.97 -27.30 12.94
CA VAL A 12 -8.29 -26.52 11.75
C VAL A 12 -7.03 -25.69 11.47
N PRO A 13 -6.35 -25.90 10.33
CA PRO A 13 -5.33 -24.97 9.89
C PRO A 13 -6.04 -23.66 9.55
N GLU A 14 -5.94 -22.67 10.43
CA GLU A 14 -6.33 -21.30 10.10
C GLU A 14 -5.27 -20.78 9.13
N ALA A 15 -5.73 -20.38 7.95
CA ALA A 15 -4.86 -19.75 6.97
C ALA A 15 -4.51 -18.33 7.45
N GLU A 16 -3.31 -17.87 7.13
CA GLU A 16 -2.86 -16.53 7.48
C GLU A 16 -2.38 -15.81 6.22
N TRP A 17 -2.79 -14.55 6.06
CA TRP A 17 -2.27 -13.66 5.02
C TRP A 17 -0.81 -13.31 5.30
N ALA A 18 -0.06 -13.13 4.24
CA ALA A 18 1.32 -12.70 4.29
C ALA A 18 1.71 -11.99 2.99
N VAL A 19 2.57 -10.99 3.13
CA VAL A 19 3.14 -10.29 1.98
C VAL A 19 4.35 -11.07 1.44
N ALA A 20 4.43 -11.20 0.12
CA ALA A 20 5.59 -11.71 -0.59
C ALA A 20 6.08 -10.67 -1.59
N TYR A 21 7.40 -10.58 -1.80
CA TYR A 21 8.01 -9.53 -2.63
C TYR A 21 9.17 -10.06 -3.47
N ARG A 22 9.45 -9.44 -4.61
CA ARG A 22 10.63 -9.73 -5.44
C ARG A 22 11.09 -8.50 -6.24
N MET A 23 12.36 -8.51 -6.60
CA MET A 23 12.92 -7.56 -7.56
C MET A 23 12.68 -8.10 -8.99
N LYS A 24 12.34 -7.22 -9.93
CA LYS A 24 12.17 -7.57 -11.35
C LYS A 24 13.54 -7.70 -12.01
N GLN A 25 13.78 -8.76 -12.79
CA GLN A 25 15.07 -8.91 -13.50
C GLN A 25 15.12 -8.22 -14.87
N ASP A 26 14.00 -8.12 -15.59
CA ASP A 26 13.99 -7.58 -16.97
C ASP A 26 12.87 -6.56 -17.20
N GLY A 27 12.45 -5.85 -16.15
CA GLY A 27 11.32 -4.94 -16.22
C GLY A 27 10.04 -5.62 -16.72
N THR A 28 9.91 -6.94 -16.53
CA THR A 28 8.70 -7.72 -16.86
C THR A 28 7.79 -7.81 -15.64
N ILE A 29 6.49 -7.92 -15.89
CA ILE A 29 5.48 -8.20 -14.86
C ILE A 29 5.12 -9.68 -14.96
N LEU A 30 5.05 -10.35 -13.81
CA LEU A 30 4.62 -11.75 -13.73
C LEU A 30 5.40 -12.74 -14.61
N ASN A 31 6.68 -12.48 -14.91
CA ASN A 31 7.53 -13.52 -15.50
C ASN A 31 7.73 -14.62 -14.43
N SER A 32 7.06 -15.76 -14.64
CA SER A 32 6.75 -16.74 -13.60
C SER A 32 7.61 -18.00 -13.66
N GLU A 33 8.43 -18.22 -14.69
CA GLU A 33 9.07 -19.53 -14.83
C GLU A 33 10.37 -19.70 -14.01
N ILE A 34 11.00 -18.61 -13.54
CA ILE A 34 12.35 -18.70 -12.93
C ILE A 34 12.46 -17.98 -11.56
N GLN A 35 11.68 -16.92 -11.31
CA GLN A 35 11.93 -16.02 -10.18
C GLN A 35 10.95 -16.16 -9.03
N LYS A 36 11.50 -16.48 -7.86
CA LYS A 36 10.74 -16.69 -6.64
C LYS A 36 10.50 -15.39 -5.87
N PHE A 37 9.37 -15.32 -5.19
CA PHE A 37 9.06 -14.31 -4.20
C PHE A 37 9.67 -14.65 -2.84
N TYR A 38 10.19 -13.64 -2.15
CA TYR A 38 10.62 -13.74 -0.78
C TYR A 38 9.47 -13.36 0.15
N LEU A 39 9.26 -14.18 1.18
CA LEU A 39 8.20 -13.92 2.14
C LEU A 39 8.61 -12.80 3.11
N LEU A 40 7.79 -11.76 3.20
CA LEU A 40 7.86 -10.76 4.25
C LEU A 40 7.28 -11.36 5.54
N LYS A 41 8.12 -12.11 6.26
CA LYS A 41 7.66 -12.96 7.37
C LYS A 41 6.80 -12.22 8.39
N ASN A 42 5.63 -12.78 8.67
CA ASN A 42 4.79 -12.39 9.79
C ASN A 42 5.53 -12.51 11.12
N THR A 43 5.10 -11.73 12.10
CA THR A 43 5.58 -11.83 13.48
C THR A 43 4.55 -12.59 14.32
N LEU A 44 4.90 -12.94 15.56
CA LEU A 44 3.95 -13.54 16.50
C LEU A 44 2.73 -12.63 16.76
N ARG A 45 2.93 -11.30 16.69
CA ARG A 45 1.86 -10.32 16.94
C ARG A 45 1.10 -9.96 15.67
N TYR A 46 1.81 -9.72 14.56
CA TYR A 46 1.25 -9.17 13.34
C TYR A 46 1.32 -10.15 12.16
N TRP A 47 0.21 -10.33 11.45
CA TRP A 47 0.24 -10.79 10.06
C TRP A 47 0.01 -9.60 9.14
N CYS A 48 0.55 -9.66 7.91
CA CYS A 48 0.57 -8.52 7.00
C CYS A 48 -0.22 -8.82 5.72
N ALA A 49 -1.00 -7.86 5.23
CA ALA A 49 -1.80 -7.93 4.01
C ALA A 49 -1.82 -6.57 3.28
N ASP A 50 -2.45 -6.47 2.12
CA ASP A 50 -2.61 -5.21 1.36
C ASP A 50 -1.30 -4.44 1.10
N PRO A 51 -0.28 -5.02 0.45
CA PRO A 51 1.01 -4.36 0.34
C PRO A 51 1.01 -3.21 -0.66
N PHE A 52 1.50 -2.03 -0.25
CA PHE A 52 1.76 -0.85 -1.06
C PHE A 52 3.27 -0.56 -1.19
N LEU A 53 3.78 -0.71 -2.41
CA LEU A 53 5.17 -0.42 -2.77
C LEU A 53 5.39 1.08 -2.95
N VAL A 54 6.40 1.60 -2.26
CA VAL A 54 6.85 2.98 -2.35
C VAL A 54 8.37 3.02 -2.48
N GLU A 55 8.87 3.82 -3.42
CA GLU A 55 10.29 4.06 -3.64
C GLU A 55 10.58 5.53 -3.35
N GLU A 56 11.57 5.81 -2.48
CA GLU A 56 12.02 7.16 -2.13
C GLU A 56 13.54 7.18 -2.13
N GLY A 57 14.12 7.83 -3.14
CA GLY A 57 15.55 7.74 -3.42
C GLY A 57 15.98 6.30 -3.69
N GLU A 58 17.02 5.83 -2.98
CA GLU A 58 17.54 4.45 -3.11
C GLU A 58 16.81 3.43 -2.22
N ARG A 59 15.80 3.87 -1.46
CA ARG A 59 15.09 3.02 -0.49
C ARG A 59 13.74 2.59 -1.01
N THR A 60 13.40 1.34 -0.75
CA THR A 60 12.10 0.77 -1.10
C THR A 60 11.37 0.34 0.18
N TYR A 61 10.12 0.75 0.29
CA TYR A 61 9.24 0.45 1.41
C TYR A 61 8.03 -0.34 0.93
N VAL A 62 7.55 -1.24 1.77
CA VAL A 62 6.26 -1.90 1.62
C VAL A 62 5.41 -1.51 2.81
N PHE A 63 4.42 -0.66 2.57
CA PHE A 63 3.33 -0.37 3.51
C PHE A 63 2.32 -1.51 3.44
N PHE A 64 1.64 -1.82 4.55
CA PHE A 64 0.69 -2.93 4.61
C PHE A 64 -0.31 -2.74 5.75
N GLU A 65 -1.46 -3.42 5.65
CA GLU A 65 -2.25 -3.78 6.84
C GLU A 65 -1.38 -4.70 7.70
N ALA A 66 -1.24 -4.38 8.99
CA ALA A 66 -0.67 -5.24 10.01
C ALA A 66 -1.78 -5.62 11.00
N TYR A 67 -2.40 -6.79 10.82
CA TYR A 67 -3.41 -7.24 11.75
C TYR A 67 -2.80 -7.60 13.11
N ASP A 68 -3.12 -6.82 14.14
CA ASP A 68 -2.67 -7.05 15.49
C ASP A 68 -3.49 -8.17 16.14
N ARG A 69 -2.92 -9.36 16.28
CA ARG A 69 -3.61 -10.51 16.89
C ARG A 69 -4.04 -10.28 18.33
N MET A 70 -3.38 -9.39 19.07
CA MET A 70 -3.73 -9.08 20.45
C MET A 70 -4.93 -8.13 20.53
N LYS A 71 -4.99 -7.15 19.62
CA LYS A 71 -6.07 -6.15 19.55
C LYS A 71 -7.23 -6.57 18.65
N ARG A 72 -7.02 -7.58 17.79
CA ARG A 72 -7.97 -8.12 16.81
C ARG A 72 -8.46 -7.10 15.79
N LYS A 73 -7.58 -6.19 15.35
CA LYS A 73 -7.85 -5.19 14.32
C LYS A 73 -6.60 -4.93 13.46
N GLY A 74 -6.83 -4.47 12.24
CA GLY A 74 -5.80 -3.95 11.34
C GLY A 74 -5.28 -2.60 11.83
N VAL A 75 -3.98 -2.43 11.75
CA VAL A 75 -3.27 -1.15 11.91
C VAL A 75 -2.34 -0.98 10.72
N ILE A 76 -1.90 0.24 10.39
CA ILE A 76 -1.00 0.42 9.26
C ILE A 76 0.45 0.37 9.71
N GLY A 77 1.25 -0.41 8.99
CA GLY A 77 2.69 -0.47 9.19
C GLY A 77 3.45 -0.50 7.87
N TYR A 78 4.77 -0.49 7.98
CA TYR A 78 5.65 -0.71 6.84
C TYR A 78 6.90 -1.52 7.22
N ARG A 79 7.61 -1.98 6.18
CA ARG A 79 9.00 -2.45 6.24
C ARG A 79 9.78 -1.87 5.09
N GLU A 80 11.04 -1.53 5.34
CA GLU A 80 12.01 -1.35 4.26
C GLU A 80 12.36 -2.74 3.68
N ILE A 81 12.37 -2.86 2.35
CA ILE A 81 12.76 -4.07 1.63
C ILE A 81 14.03 -3.81 0.82
N GLY A 82 14.75 -4.88 0.52
CA GLY A 82 15.94 -4.83 -0.33
C GLY A 82 16.37 -6.25 -0.73
N VAL A 83 17.51 -6.35 -1.40
CA VAL A 83 17.98 -7.60 -2.04
C VAL A 83 18.26 -8.73 -1.04
N LYS A 84 18.66 -8.42 0.20
CA LYS A 84 19.06 -9.43 1.20
C LYS A 84 17.94 -9.82 2.15
N LYS A 85 17.55 -8.90 3.04
CA LYS A 85 16.58 -9.14 4.11
C LYS A 85 15.74 -7.90 4.36
N PRO A 86 14.44 -8.06 4.60
CA PRO A 86 13.58 -6.93 4.93
C PRO A 86 13.88 -6.44 6.36
N GLY A 87 13.60 -5.17 6.62
CA GLY A 87 13.65 -4.56 7.94
C GLY A 87 12.60 -5.12 8.91
N ARG A 88 12.61 -4.62 10.15
CA ARG A 88 11.58 -4.91 11.16
C ARG A 88 10.26 -4.22 10.80
N ILE A 89 9.14 -4.67 11.35
CA ILE A 89 7.85 -3.95 11.23
C ILE A 89 7.92 -2.64 12.00
N HIS A 90 7.53 -1.55 11.36
CA HIS A 90 7.22 -0.26 11.97
C HIS A 90 5.70 -0.05 11.90
N ILE A 91 5.04 0.19 13.03
CA ILE A 91 3.62 0.56 13.06
C ILE A 91 3.53 2.08 13.07
N ILE A 92 2.85 2.65 12.09
CA ILE A 92 2.81 4.10 11.86
C ILE A 92 1.45 4.71 12.12
N MET A 93 0.38 3.90 12.13
CA MET A 93 -0.97 4.39 12.33
C MET A 93 -1.83 3.35 13.03
N GLU A 94 -2.49 3.78 14.09
CA GLU A 94 -3.48 2.99 14.81
C GLU A 94 -4.66 3.90 15.18
N GLU A 95 -5.86 3.51 14.76
CA GLU A 95 -7.12 4.17 15.10
C GLU A 95 -7.99 3.25 15.97
N PRO A 96 -9.03 3.74 16.67
CA PRO A 96 -9.94 2.90 17.45
C PRO A 96 -10.66 1.81 16.64
N PHE A 97 -10.77 1.99 15.32
CA PHE A 97 -11.38 1.09 14.34
C PHE A 97 -10.33 0.35 13.50
N HIS A 98 -10.76 -0.63 12.71
CA HIS A 98 -9.90 -1.38 11.80
C HIS A 98 -9.37 -0.49 10.65
N LEU A 99 -8.07 -0.55 10.38
CA LEU A 99 -7.43 0.05 9.22
C LEU A 99 -6.79 -1.02 8.34
N SER A 100 -7.02 -0.95 7.03
CA SER A 100 -6.41 -1.82 6.02
C SER A 100 -6.07 -1.01 4.76
N TYR A 101 -5.63 -1.68 3.68
CA TYR A 101 -5.45 -1.08 2.35
C TYR A 101 -4.78 0.31 2.34
N PRO A 102 -3.51 0.43 2.73
CA PRO A 102 -2.84 1.72 2.90
C PRO A 102 -2.45 2.33 1.54
N CYS A 103 -3.37 3.00 0.87
CA CYS A 103 -3.08 3.66 -0.41
C CYS A 103 -2.12 4.83 -0.21
N VAL A 104 -0.82 4.58 -0.42
CA VAL A 104 0.24 5.58 -0.35
C VAL A 104 0.54 6.14 -1.74
N TYR A 105 0.58 7.46 -1.84
CA TYR A 105 0.84 8.16 -3.10
C TYR A 105 1.61 9.46 -2.85
N ARG A 106 2.24 9.96 -3.92
CA ARG A 106 2.96 11.23 -3.91
C ARG A 106 2.13 12.28 -4.65
N GLU A 107 2.03 13.46 -4.06
CA GLU A 107 1.41 14.64 -4.65
C GLU A 107 2.37 15.80 -4.41
N LYS A 108 2.92 16.36 -5.51
CA LYS A 108 4.02 17.34 -5.47
C LYS A 108 5.22 16.78 -4.66
N GLU A 109 5.69 17.51 -3.66
CA GLU A 109 6.82 17.14 -2.80
C GLU A 109 6.40 16.43 -1.49
N SER A 110 5.17 15.92 -1.40
CA SER A 110 4.68 15.31 -0.15
C SER A 110 4.08 13.93 -0.38
N TRP A 111 4.30 13.07 0.60
CA TRP A 111 3.69 11.75 0.69
C TRP A 111 2.36 11.83 1.42
N TYR A 112 1.36 11.17 0.85
CA TYR A 112 0.02 11.05 1.41
C TYR A 112 -0.37 9.58 1.53
N LEU A 113 -1.23 9.29 2.50
CA LEU A 113 -1.72 7.95 2.80
C LEU A 113 -3.23 8.02 3.02
N ILE A 114 -3.97 7.15 2.34
CA ILE A 114 -5.42 6.96 2.51
C ILE A 114 -5.63 5.48 2.85
N PRO A 115 -5.84 5.13 4.14
CA PRO A 115 -6.18 3.76 4.49
C PRO A 115 -7.66 3.49 4.19
N GLU A 116 -8.02 2.22 4.04
CA GLU A 116 -9.43 1.83 4.19
C GLU A 116 -9.86 2.05 5.64
N SER A 117 -10.89 2.87 5.82
CA SER A 117 -11.49 3.22 7.11
C SER A 117 -13.02 3.07 7.08
N ARG A 118 -13.52 2.02 6.41
CA ARG A 118 -14.96 1.77 6.22
C ARG A 118 -15.75 1.81 7.54
N GLU A 119 -15.19 1.25 8.61
CA GLU A 119 -15.81 1.25 9.95
C GLU A 119 -16.05 2.66 10.51
N ALA A 120 -15.25 3.65 10.12
CA ALA A 120 -15.42 5.05 10.50
C ALA A 120 -16.44 5.80 9.61
N GLY A 121 -16.87 5.21 8.49
CA GLY A 121 -17.78 5.85 7.53
C GLY A 121 -17.18 7.08 6.84
N GLN A 122 -15.85 7.17 6.77
CA GLN A 122 -15.11 8.30 6.23
C GLN A 122 -13.94 7.82 5.38
N ILE A 123 -13.55 8.62 4.39
CA ILE A 123 -12.27 8.49 3.67
C ILE A 123 -11.37 9.60 4.19
N VAL A 124 -10.30 9.22 4.89
CA VAL A 124 -9.40 10.17 5.56
C VAL A 124 -8.04 10.16 4.86
N ARG A 125 -7.53 11.35 4.54
CA ARG A 125 -6.18 11.53 4.03
C ARG A 125 -5.23 11.93 5.15
N TYR A 126 -4.07 11.31 5.16
CA TYR A 126 -2.96 11.63 6.05
C TYR A 126 -1.77 12.14 5.23
N ARG A 127 -1.00 13.06 5.80
CA ARG A 127 0.22 13.60 5.19
C ARG A 127 1.43 13.17 6.01
N ALA A 128 2.52 12.79 5.33
CA ALA A 128 3.77 12.50 6.00
C ALA A 128 4.40 13.79 6.54
N ARG A 129 4.67 13.83 7.85
CA ARG A 129 5.51 14.86 8.49
C ARG A 129 6.98 14.51 8.41
N CYS A 130 7.29 13.22 8.56
CA CYS A 130 8.63 12.67 8.40
C CYS A 130 8.48 11.31 7.73
N PHE A 131 8.59 11.27 6.40
CA PHE A 131 8.44 10.02 5.66
C PHE A 131 9.61 9.06 5.97
N PRO A 132 9.37 7.75 6.18
CA PRO A 132 8.07 7.04 6.20
C PRO A 132 7.42 6.91 7.59
N ASP A 133 8.07 7.38 8.66
CA ASP A 133 7.72 7.05 10.05
C ASP A 133 6.56 7.84 10.66
N LEU A 134 6.41 9.13 10.33
CA LEU A 134 5.47 10.03 11.01
C LEU A 134 4.44 10.63 10.05
N TRP A 135 3.18 10.42 10.39
CA TRP A 135 2.01 10.86 9.61
C TRP A 135 1.06 11.65 10.49
N GLU A 136 0.42 12.65 9.92
CA GLU A 136 -0.65 13.41 10.56
C GLU A 136 -1.92 13.35 9.73
N ARG A 137 -3.07 13.48 10.40
CA ARG A 137 -4.35 13.62 9.72
C ARG A 137 -4.36 14.96 8.99
N ASP A 138 -4.43 14.92 7.67
CA ASP A 138 -4.51 16.13 6.85
C ASP A 138 -5.97 16.59 6.77
N ARG A 139 -6.88 15.74 6.28
CA ARG A 139 -8.32 16.06 6.22
C ARG A 139 -9.18 14.83 5.97
N ILE A 140 -10.49 15.00 6.15
CA ILE A 140 -11.49 14.06 5.62
C ILE A 140 -11.76 14.43 4.17
N LEU A 141 -11.62 13.47 3.26
CA LEU A 141 -11.95 13.65 1.86
C LEU A 141 -13.46 13.52 1.64
N ILE A 142 -14.06 12.42 2.13
CA ILE A 142 -15.49 12.12 1.99
C ILE A 142 -16.03 11.59 3.32
N GLU A 143 -17.17 12.12 3.76
CA GLU A 143 -17.89 11.68 4.96
C GLU A 143 -19.17 10.90 4.59
N GLY A 144 -19.64 10.05 5.50
CA GLY A 144 -20.90 9.31 5.33
C GLY A 144 -20.84 8.23 4.26
N VAL A 145 -19.64 7.69 3.97
CA VAL A 145 -19.41 6.71 2.90
C VAL A 145 -18.83 5.41 3.46
N GLY A 146 -19.40 4.28 3.04
CA GLY A 146 -18.93 2.94 3.38
C GLY A 146 -18.05 2.30 2.30
N ALA A 147 -17.15 3.09 1.70
CA ALA A 147 -16.26 2.63 0.64
C ALA A 147 -15.12 1.76 1.19
N VAL A 148 -14.68 0.79 0.38
CA VAL A 148 -13.52 -0.08 0.64
C VAL A 148 -12.46 0.13 -0.42
N ASP A 149 -11.21 -0.22 -0.09
CA ASP A 149 -10.05 -0.19 -0.98
C ASP A 149 -9.92 1.10 -1.80
N THR A 150 -9.98 2.26 -1.13
CA THR A 150 -9.88 3.55 -1.84
C THR A 150 -8.50 3.67 -2.51
N THR A 151 -8.48 3.88 -3.82
CA THR A 151 -7.23 3.94 -4.61
C THR A 151 -7.14 5.26 -5.36
N VAL A 152 -5.99 5.93 -5.28
CA VAL A 152 -5.70 7.14 -6.05
C VAL A 152 -5.38 6.79 -7.50
N LEU A 153 -5.96 7.54 -8.45
CA LEU A 153 -5.57 7.49 -9.85
C LEU A 153 -4.30 8.34 -10.06
N PRO A 154 -3.31 7.88 -10.83
CA PRO A 154 -2.11 8.65 -11.12
C PRO A 154 -2.45 9.98 -11.80
N ALA A 155 -1.81 11.07 -11.37
CA ALA A 155 -2.09 12.40 -11.90
C ALA A 155 -1.79 12.50 -13.40
N ASP A 156 -0.74 11.82 -13.88
CA ASP A 156 -0.37 11.73 -15.30
C ASP A 156 -1.31 10.84 -16.12
N MET A 157 -2.13 10.01 -15.48
CA MET A 157 -3.24 9.29 -16.14
C MET A 157 -4.45 10.20 -16.34
N THR A 158 -4.72 11.12 -15.40
CA THR A 158 -5.91 11.98 -15.40
C THR A 158 -5.66 13.39 -15.92
N ALA A 159 -4.41 13.73 -16.24
CA ALA A 159 -4.04 15.03 -16.78
C ALA A 159 -4.84 15.30 -18.05
N ARG A 160 -5.49 16.47 -18.11
CA ARG A 160 -6.09 16.95 -19.35
C ARG A 160 -4.96 17.19 -20.33
N THR A 161 -5.01 16.52 -21.48
CA THR A 161 -4.24 16.99 -22.62
C THR A 161 -4.91 18.27 -23.09
N ASP A 162 -4.52 19.40 -22.52
CA ASP A 162 -4.66 20.70 -23.17
C ASP A 162 -3.63 20.76 -24.32
N LEU A 163 -3.65 19.76 -25.20
CA LEU A 163 -2.94 19.83 -26.46
C LEU A 163 -3.71 20.87 -27.28
N PRO A 164 -3.06 21.95 -27.76
CA PRO A 164 -3.72 22.84 -28.68
C PRO A 164 -4.26 22.00 -29.83
N GLU A 165 -5.52 22.23 -30.16
CA GLU A 165 -6.23 21.63 -31.28
C GLU A 165 -5.26 21.58 -32.46
N ARG A 166 -4.80 20.38 -32.81
CA ARG A 166 -3.91 20.17 -33.95
C ARG A 166 -4.75 20.38 -35.20
N THR A 167 -4.98 21.64 -35.55
CA THR A 167 -5.36 22.03 -36.90
C THR A 167 -4.26 21.52 -37.81
N ALA A 168 -4.67 20.72 -38.78
CA ALA A 168 -3.79 20.11 -39.74
C ALA A 168 -3.01 21.18 -40.52
N GLU A 169 -1.68 21.08 -40.55
CA GLU A 169 -0.83 21.06 -41.76
C GLU A 169 0.68 21.02 -41.37
N PRO A 170 1.54 20.21 -42.01
CA PRO A 170 2.98 20.21 -41.77
C PRO A 170 3.73 20.95 -42.89
N THR A 171 3.99 22.25 -42.75
CA THR A 171 4.81 22.98 -43.75
C THR A 171 5.71 24.09 -43.19
N ALA A 172 5.96 24.17 -41.88
CA ALA A 172 6.74 25.28 -41.29
C ALA A 172 8.09 24.89 -40.64
N LEU A 173 8.56 23.64 -40.79
CA LEU A 173 9.81 23.19 -40.17
C LEU A 173 11.09 23.44 -40.99
N THR A 174 10.98 24.08 -42.16
CA THR A 174 12.14 24.44 -43.01
C THR A 174 12.53 25.92 -42.94
N ALA A 175 11.71 26.79 -42.33
CA ALA A 175 12.02 28.22 -42.21
C ALA A 175 12.86 28.54 -40.95
N GLU A 176 12.61 27.86 -39.83
CA GLU A 176 13.28 28.16 -38.55
C GLU A 176 14.75 27.69 -38.48
N THR A 177 15.12 26.66 -39.24
CA THR A 177 16.52 26.21 -39.34
C THR A 177 17.40 27.21 -40.09
N THR A 178 16.83 28.05 -40.96
CA THR A 178 17.59 29.07 -41.71
C THR A 178 17.86 30.33 -40.86
N ALA A 179 16.96 30.67 -39.93
CA ALA A 179 17.13 31.83 -39.04
C ALA A 179 18.17 31.57 -37.93
N LEU A 180 18.20 30.36 -37.37
CA LEU A 180 19.16 29.98 -36.31
C LEU A 180 20.60 29.86 -36.80
N THR A 181 20.81 29.68 -38.12
CA THR A 181 22.17 29.63 -38.70
C THR A 181 22.76 31.03 -38.93
N ALA A 182 21.93 32.09 -38.96
CA ALA A 182 22.39 33.47 -39.13
C ALA A 182 22.82 34.11 -37.80
N GLU A 183 22.13 33.83 -36.69
CA GLU A 183 22.47 34.36 -35.35
C GLU A 183 23.76 33.79 -34.75
N LEU A 184 24.20 32.60 -35.19
CA LEU A 184 25.47 32.02 -34.71
C LEU A 184 26.72 32.74 -35.28
N THR A 185 26.56 33.57 -36.31
CA THR A 185 27.66 34.27 -36.98
C THR A 185 27.95 35.65 -36.40
N THR A 186 27.05 36.20 -35.56
CA THR A 186 27.19 37.54 -34.95
C THR A 186 27.66 37.52 -33.50
N LEU A 187 27.86 36.33 -32.90
CA LEU A 187 28.29 36.15 -31.50
C LEU A 187 29.80 35.93 -31.31
N THR A 188 30.62 36.08 -32.35
CA THR A 188 32.09 35.95 -32.28
C THR A 188 32.84 37.28 -32.34
N ALA A 189 32.16 38.42 -32.17
CA ALA A 189 32.80 39.72 -32.06
C ALA A 189 32.61 40.32 -30.65
N GLU A 190 33.75 40.49 -29.97
CA GLU A 190 34.02 41.35 -28.80
C GLU A 190 33.81 40.77 -27.38
N PRO A 191 34.91 40.46 -26.66
CA PRO A 191 34.89 40.23 -25.22
C PRO A 191 35.42 41.46 -24.49
N THR A 192 34.59 42.43 -24.11
CA THR A 192 34.96 43.39 -23.06
C THR A 192 33.69 44.01 -22.46
N VAL A 193 33.71 44.25 -21.15
CA VAL A 193 32.72 45.02 -20.36
C VAL A 193 31.56 44.20 -19.78
N ILE A 194 31.83 43.45 -18.69
CA ILE A 194 30.90 43.37 -17.55
C ILE A 194 31.72 43.25 -16.25
N VAL A 195 32.16 44.39 -15.71
CA VAL A 195 32.54 44.54 -14.30
C VAL A 195 31.97 45.87 -13.82
N ALA A 196 30.68 45.88 -13.45
CA ALA A 196 30.05 46.85 -12.56
C ALA A 196 28.53 46.67 -12.61
N GLU A 197 27.97 45.79 -11.78
CA GLU A 197 26.59 45.93 -11.25
C GLU A 197 26.27 44.93 -10.12
N LEU A 198 27.29 44.60 -9.32
CA LEU A 198 27.15 43.75 -8.13
C LEU A 198 27.51 44.59 -6.91
N THR A 199 26.62 45.50 -6.54
CA THR A 199 26.47 46.07 -5.18
C THR A 199 25.46 47.18 -5.21
N THR A 200 24.25 46.92 -4.70
CA THR A 200 23.45 47.80 -3.83
C THR A 200 22.00 47.32 -3.86
N LEU A 201 21.50 46.79 -2.74
CA LEU A 201 20.28 47.26 -2.07
C LEU A 201 19.87 46.24 -0.99
N THR A 202 20.42 46.46 0.19
CA THR A 202 19.82 46.13 1.48
C THR A 202 18.65 47.10 1.73
N ALA A 203 17.42 46.58 1.84
CA ALA A 203 16.35 47.16 2.66
C ALA A 203 15.18 46.17 2.71
N GLU A 204 14.90 45.62 3.91
CA GLU A 204 13.58 45.07 4.21
C GLU A 204 12.52 46.19 4.22
N PRO A 205 11.25 45.82 3.99
CA PRO A 205 10.32 46.11 5.06
C PRO A 205 9.45 44.90 5.44
N THR A 206 9.33 44.72 6.74
CA THR A 206 8.26 43.98 7.41
C THR A 206 6.89 44.57 7.04
N VAL A 207 6.04 43.81 6.33
CA VAL A 207 4.57 44.03 6.30
C VAL A 207 3.86 42.67 6.18
N ILE A 208 3.22 42.29 7.29
CA ILE A 208 1.98 41.49 7.46
C ILE A 208 1.65 40.50 6.32
N ALA A 209 2.04 39.24 6.49
CA ALA A 209 1.41 38.11 5.82
C ALA A 209 0.59 37.30 6.84
N SER A 210 -0.60 37.79 7.15
CA SER A 210 -1.62 37.01 7.84
C SER A 210 -2.83 36.85 6.93
N GLU A 211 -2.67 36.21 5.76
CA GLU A 211 -3.80 35.71 4.95
C GLU A 211 -3.41 34.80 3.74
N ILE A 212 -2.27 34.09 3.76
CA ILE A 212 -1.93 33.11 2.69
C ILE A 212 -2.15 31.66 3.17
N GLY A 213 -3.23 31.43 3.91
CA GLY A 213 -3.47 30.16 4.60
C GLY A 213 -4.67 29.34 4.13
N HIS A 214 -5.49 29.83 3.19
CA HIS A 214 -6.75 29.15 2.83
C HIS A 214 -6.92 28.83 1.33
N ASP A 215 -6.39 29.63 0.40
CA ASP A 215 -6.59 29.36 -1.04
C ASP A 215 -5.56 28.40 -1.66
N ALA A 216 -4.30 28.39 -1.19
CA ALA A 216 -3.27 27.49 -1.72
C ALA A 216 -3.59 25.99 -1.48
N ASP A 217 -4.42 25.71 -0.47
CA ASP A 217 -4.83 24.37 -0.08
C ASP A 217 -6.07 23.87 -0.86
N LEU A 218 -6.79 24.78 -1.53
CA LEU A 218 -7.96 24.46 -2.36
C LEU A 218 -7.57 23.93 -3.74
N ASP A 219 -6.47 24.42 -4.32
CA ASP A 219 -5.92 23.91 -5.58
C ASP A 219 -5.26 22.54 -5.42
N ALA A 220 -4.77 22.20 -4.22
CA ALA A 220 -4.02 20.95 -3.99
C ALA A 220 -4.84 19.67 -4.25
N LEU A 221 -6.18 19.74 -4.23
CA LEU A 221 -7.06 18.59 -4.43
C LEU A 221 -7.80 18.60 -5.77
N LYS A 222 -7.66 19.65 -6.58
CA LYS A 222 -8.43 19.83 -7.83
C LYS A 222 -8.18 18.68 -8.82
N ASP A 223 -6.99 18.11 -8.76
CA ASP A 223 -6.57 17.03 -9.66
C ASP A 223 -6.68 15.64 -9.01
N LEU A 224 -7.19 15.55 -7.77
CA LEU A 224 -7.31 14.28 -7.06
C LEU A 224 -8.51 13.47 -7.59
N CYS A 225 -8.19 12.34 -8.21
CA CYS A 225 -9.14 11.33 -8.67
C CYS A 225 -9.00 10.06 -7.84
N LEU A 226 -10.13 9.48 -7.40
CA LEU A 226 -10.17 8.27 -6.58
C LEU A 226 -11.04 7.20 -7.23
N PHE A 227 -10.62 5.94 -7.10
CA PHE A 227 -11.51 4.79 -7.15
C PHE A 227 -12.12 4.58 -5.77
N LEU A 228 -13.45 4.51 -5.71
CA LEU A 228 -14.20 4.06 -4.55
C LEU A 228 -14.92 2.78 -4.91
N TYR A 229 -14.86 1.77 -4.05
CA TYR A 229 -15.70 0.59 -4.19
C TYR A 229 -16.79 0.59 -3.13
N LEU A 230 -18.04 0.74 -3.57
CA LEU A 230 -19.21 0.65 -2.70
C LEU A 230 -19.63 -0.82 -2.62
N TRP A 231 -19.27 -1.46 -1.52
CA TRP A 231 -19.63 -2.86 -1.28
C TRP A 231 -21.11 -2.99 -0.93
N GLU A 232 -21.83 -3.85 -1.65
CA GLU A 232 -23.23 -4.17 -1.34
C GLU A 232 -23.34 -5.50 -0.59
N ARG A 233 -22.74 -6.55 -1.16
CA ARG A 233 -22.72 -7.91 -0.60
C ARG A 233 -21.56 -8.70 -1.21
N PHE A 234 -21.41 -9.96 -0.78
CA PHE A 234 -20.39 -10.84 -1.36
C PHE A 234 -20.49 -10.88 -2.89
N ASN A 235 -19.37 -10.56 -3.57
CA ASN A 235 -19.23 -10.47 -5.02
C ASN A 235 -20.15 -9.49 -5.75
N LYS A 236 -20.66 -8.50 -5.02
CA LYS A 236 -21.46 -7.43 -5.62
C LYS A 236 -21.12 -6.09 -5.01
N GLY A 237 -20.88 -5.13 -5.88
CA GLY A 237 -20.71 -3.74 -5.51
C GLY A 237 -20.64 -2.89 -6.75
N THR A 238 -20.16 -1.68 -6.55
CA THR A 238 -20.03 -0.70 -7.62
C THR A 238 -18.68 0.00 -7.48
N LEU A 239 -17.91 0.00 -8.56
CA LEU A 239 -16.71 0.81 -8.67
C LEU A 239 -17.11 2.20 -9.17
N GLN A 240 -16.77 3.24 -8.42
CA GLN A 240 -16.95 4.63 -8.83
C GLN A 240 -15.59 5.29 -9.03
N VAL A 241 -15.46 6.07 -10.10
CA VAL A 241 -14.39 7.05 -10.25
C VAL A 241 -14.94 8.38 -9.83
N VAL A 242 -14.36 8.97 -8.78
CA VAL A 242 -14.76 10.29 -8.29
C VAL A 242 -13.62 11.26 -8.45
N GLN A 243 -13.96 12.50 -8.77
CA GLN A 243 -13.00 13.61 -8.84
C GLN A 243 -13.54 14.76 -8.02
N ARG A 244 -12.64 15.48 -7.33
CA ARG A 244 -13.02 16.70 -6.64
C ARG A 244 -13.11 17.86 -7.63
N GLN A 245 -14.29 18.46 -7.76
CA GLN A 245 -14.57 19.63 -8.58
C GLN A 245 -15.33 20.66 -7.74
N ASP A 246 -14.87 21.91 -7.72
CA ASP A 246 -15.53 23.02 -7.00
C ASP A 246 -15.86 22.71 -5.53
N LYS A 247 -14.91 22.11 -4.82
CA LYS A 247 -15.02 21.64 -3.41
C LYS A 247 -15.97 20.46 -3.17
N LEU A 248 -16.58 19.91 -4.21
CA LEU A 248 -17.48 18.75 -4.14
C LEU A 248 -16.85 17.53 -4.83
N TRP A 249 -17.16 16.34 -4.33
CA TRP A 249 -16.82 15.10 -5.03
C TRP A 249 -17.91 14.78 -6.04
N ARG A 250 -17.53 14.60 -7.31
CA ARG A 250 -18.44 14.21 -8.38
C ARG A 250 -18.05 12.85 -8.91
N THR A 251 -19.06 12.01 -9.14
CA THR A 251 -18.88 10.72 -9.82
C THR A 251 -18.73 10.99 -11.31
N ILE A 252 -17.56 10.60 -11.83
CA ILE A 252 -17.18 10.73 -13.24
C ILE A 252 -17.56 9.47 -14.01
N CYS A 253 -17.38 8.30 -13.39
CA CYS A 253 -17.69 7.02 -13.98
C CYS A 253 -18.23 6.07 -12.90
N GLN A 254 -19.15 5.20 -13.29
CA GLN A 254 -19.67 4.13 -12.44
C GLN A 254 -19.66 2.82 -13.22
N ILE A 255 -19.09 1.78 -12.63
CA ILE A 255 -19.00 0.43 -13.20
C ILE A 255 -19.62 -0.54 -12.20
N ASP A 256 -20.73 -1.16 -12.58
CA ASP A 256 -21.38 -2.18 -11.77
C ASP A 256 -20.55 -3.46 -11.74
N ASP A 257 -20.36 -4.01 -10.54
CA ASP A 257 -19.58 -5.21 -10.32
C ASP A 257 -20.46 -6.38 -9.91
N VAL A 258 -21.27 -6.85 -10.86
CA VAL A 258 -22.22 -7.95 -10.62
C VAL A 258 -21.55 -9.31 -10.40
N ASN A 259 -20.26 -9.43 -10.71
CA ASN A 259 -19.50 -10.68 -10.68
C ASN A 259 -18.34 -10.69 -9.67
N GLY A 260 -18.12 -9.61 -8.91
CA GLY A 260 -17.05 -9.52 -7.91
C GLY A 260 -15.64 -9.52 -8.53
N ARG A 261 -15.44 -8.67 -9.53
CA ARG A 261 -14.23 -8.57 -10.37
C ARG A 261 -13.64 -7.16 -10.40
N LYS A 262 -14.32 -6.15 -9.86
CA LYS A 262 -13.95 -4.73 -10.00
C LYS A 262 -13.39 -4.10 -8.74
N ARG A 263 -13.60 -4.73 -7.57
CA ARG A 263 -13.02 -4.28 -6.29
C ARG A 263 -11.50 -4.06 -6.42
N PRO A 264 -10.95 -2.88 -6.08
CA PRO A 264 -9.52 -2.61 -6.22
C PRO A 264 -8.63 -3.62 -5.47
N ALA A 265 -7.46 -3.93 -6.02
CA ALA A 265 -6.52 -4.90 -5.47
C ALA A 265 -5.08 -4.38 -5.37
N GLY A 266 -4.89 -3.07 -5.43
CA GLY A 266 -3.60 -2.40 -5.33
C GLY A 266 -3.67 -0.97 -5.88
N LYS A 267 -2.51 -0.32 -5.92
CA LYS A 267 -2.30 0.93 -6.66
C LYS A 267 -2.40 0.68 -8.16
N VAL A 268 -2.89 1.69 -8.88
CA VAL A 268 -2.67 1.75 -10.33
C VAL A 268 -1.18 1.93 -10.55
N PHE A 269 -0.60 1.13 -11.44
CA PHE A 269 0.80 1.25 -11.79
C PHE A 269 0.96 1.37 -13.30
N ARG A 270 2.02 2.05 -13.71
CA ARG A 270 2.42 2.13 -15.10
C ARG A 270 3.34 0.96 -15.42
N PHE A 271 3.11 0.33 -16.56
CA PHE A 271 3.99 -0.68 -17.11
C PHE A 271 4.12 -0.42 -18.60
N GLN A 272 5.36 -0.23 -19.05
CA GLN A 272 5.64 0.28 -20.40
C GLN A 272 4.87 1.60 -20.63
N SER A 273 4.06 1.69 -21.68
CA SER A 273 3.27 2.87 -22.02
C SER A 273 1.83 2.85 -21.48
N SER A 274 1.43 1.82 -20.73
CA SER A 274 0.04 1.63 -20.30
C SER A 274 -0.12 1.64 -18.78
N TYR A 275 -1.28 2.06 -18.31
CA TYR A 275 -1.68 1.93 -16.90
C TYR A 275 -2.40 0.61 -16.67
N TYR A 276 -2.14 0.01 -15.52
CA TYR A 276 -2.80 -1.21 -15.09
C TYR A 276 -3.39 -1.03 -13.71
N ARG A 277 -4.65 -1.43 -13.57
CA ARG A 277 -5.39 -1.47 -12.30
C ARG A 277 -5.57 -2.93 -11.88
N PRO A 278 -4.96 -3.35 -10.76
CA PRO A 278 -5.28 -4.61 -10.11
C PRO A 278 -6.72 -4.57 -9.58
N SER A 279 -7.48 -5.63 -9.82
CA SER A 279 -8.78 -5.86 -9.18
C SER A 279 -8.91 -7.27 -8.62
N GLN A 280 -9.70 -7.43 -7.57
CA GLN A 280 -9.90 -8.70 -6.91
C GLN A 280 -10.84 -9.55 -7.75
N LEU A 281 -10.51 -10.83 -7.91
CA LEU A 281 -11.49 -11.85 -8.30
C LEU A 281 -11.96 -12.55 -7.04
N CYS A 282 -13.25 -12.41 -6.72
CA CYS A 282 -13.86 -13.07 -5.57
C CYS A 282 -15.04 -13.99 -5.92
N THR A 283 -15.35 -14.17 -7.22
CA THR A 283 -16.58 -14.82 -7.72
C THR A 283 -16.91 -16.16 -7.04
N ARG A 284 -15.92 -17.03 -6.80
CA ARG A 284 -16.15 -18.31 -6.12
C ARG A 284 -15.79 -18.26 -4.64
N THR A 285 -14.70 -17.56 -4.33
CA THR A 285 -14.18 -17.43 -2.97
C THR A 285 -13.35 -16.15 -2.86
N TYR A 286 -13.27 -15.59 -1.66
CA TYR A 286 -12.40 -14.45 -1.42
C TYR A 286 -10.94 -14.86 -1.63
N GLY A 287 -10.19 -14.03 -2.35
CA GLY A 287 -8.80 -14.31 -2.69
C GLY A 287 -8.60 -15.38 -3.79
N GLU A 288 -9.55 -15.51 -4.73
CA GLU A 288 -9.45 -16.48 -5.83
C GLU A 288 -8.30 -16.15 -6.78
N ALA A 289 -8.21 -14.90 -7.22
CA ALA A 289 -7.16 -14.37 -8.10
C ALA A 289 -7.11 -12.84 -8.02
N VAL A 290 -6.07 -12.26 -8.62
CA VAL A 290 -6.01 -10.84 -8.96
C VAL A 290 -6.10 -10.69 -10.48
N ILE A 291 -6.98 -9.84 -10.96
CA ILE A 291 -7.12 -9.48 -12.37
C ILE A 291 -6.29 -8.22 -12.64
N LEU A 292 -5.55 -8.22 -13.75
CA LEU A 292 -4.86 -7.03 -14.24
C LEU A 292 -5.70 -6.42 -15.37
N ASN A 293 -6.21 -5.22 -15.15
CA ASN A 293 -6.97 -4.48 -16.14
C ASN A 293 -6.08 -3.40 -16.75
N ARG A 294 -5.91 -3.38 -18.08
CA ARG A 294 -5.34 -2.22 -18.76
C ARG A 294 -6.37 -1.10 -18.67
N ALA A 295 -5.98 0.00 -18.05
CA ALA A 295 -6.87 1.08 -17.65
C ALA A 295 -6.56 2.35 -18.44
N SER A 296 -7.61 3.03 -18.87
CA SER A 296 -7.53 4.25 -19.67
C SER A 296 -8.43 5.33 -19.07
N TYR A 297 -7.95 6.57 -19.11
CA TYR A 297 -8.73 7.73 -18.71
C TYR A 297 -8.54 8.83 -19.75
N HIS A 298 -9.64 9.28 -20.36
CA HIS A 298 -9.63 10.34 -21.37
C HIS A 298 -10.96 11.09 -21.33
N ASP A 299 -10.94 12.42 -21.46
CA ASP A 299 -12.14 13.27 -21.47
C ASP A 299 -13.13 12.97 -20.34
N ASN A 300 -12.63 12.87 -19.11
CA ASN A 300 -13.41 12.48 -17.94
C ASN A 300 -14.17 11.16 -18.11
N THR A 301 -13.61 10.22 -18.88
CA THR A 301 -14.18 8.89 -19.07
C THR A 301 -13.12 7.86 -18.72
N TYR A 302 -13.47 6.96 -17.80
CA TYR A 302 -12.64 5.81 -17.43
C TYR A 302 -13.12 4.56 -18.16
N SER A 303 -12.19 3.78 -18.67
CA SER A 303 -12.45 2.45 -19.21
C SER A 303 -11.34 1.49 -18.85
N GLU A 304 -11.65 0.18 -18.88
CA GLU A 304 -10.67 -0.85 -18.58
C GLU A 304 -10.94 -2.14 -19.34
N GLU A 305 -9.87 -2.87 -19.63
CA GLU A 305 -9.90 -4.16 -20.32
C GLU A 305 -9.10 -5.19 -19.53
N GLU A 306 -9.71 -6.33 -19.21
CA GLU A 306 -9.03 -7.43 -18.52
C GLU A 306 -7.93 -8.01 -19.42
N CYS A 307 -6.67 -7.92 -19.01
CA CYS A 307 -5.51 -8.32 -19.80
C CYS A 307 -4.75 -9.51 -19.22
N GLY A 308 -4.96 -9.84 -17.96
CA GLY A 308 -4.24 -10.91 -17.29
C GLY A 308 -4.83 -11.27 -15.93
N MET A 309 -4.39 -12.39 -15.39
CA MET A 309 -4.84 -12.89 -14.10
C MET A 309 -3.68 -13.54 -13.36
N ILE A 310 -3.55 -13.23 -12.08
CA ILE A 310 -2.58 -13.80 -11.15
C ILE A 310 -3.33 -14.73 -10.22
N THR A 311 -3.00 -16.00 -10.26
CA THR A 311 -3.53 -17.02 -9.37
C THR A 311 -2.44 -17.49 -8.41
N LYS A 312 -2.84 -18.24 -7.39
CA LYS A 312 -1.89 -18.92 -6.49
C LYS A 312 -0.88 -19.84 -7.19
N ASN A 313 -1.19 -20.32 -8.39
CA ASN A 313 -0.29 -21.21 -9.14
C ASN A 313 0.83 -20.45 -9.85
N ASP A 314 0.69 -19.14 -10.00
CA ASP A 314 1.67 -18.28 -10.66
C ASP A 314 2.75 -17.77 -9.67
N ILE A 315 2.62 -18.14 -8.39
CA ILE A 315 3.46 -17.65 -7.31
C ILE A 315 4.33 -18.77 -6.75
N TYR A 316 5.64 -18.58 -6.89
CA TYR A 316 6.65 -19.46 -6.33
C TYR A 316 7.37 -18.76 -5.19
N LEU A 317 7.31 -19.31 -3.98
CA LEU A 317 8.00 -18.74 -2.82
C LEU A 317 9.40 -19.35 -2.68
N GLU A 318 10.41 -18.52 -2.37
CA GLU A 318 11.75 -18.99 -2.06
C GLU A 318 11.73 -19.81 -0.77
N PRO A 319 12.23 -21.06 -0.78
CA PRO A 319 12.38 -21.85 0.44
C PRO A 319 13.24 -21.12 1.47
N GLU A 320 12.84 -21.15 2.74
CA GLU A 320 13.68 -20.61 3.81
C GLU A 320 15.03 -21.34 3.85
N THR A 321 16.13 -20.66 3.52
CA THR A 321 17.48 -21.23 3.64
C THR A 321 17.82 -21.45 5.13
N ARG A 322 18.26 -22.68 5.43
CA ARG A 322 18.54 -23.18 6.79
C ARG A 322 19.64 -22.39 7.49
N LEU A 323 19.44 -22.04 8.77
CA LEU A 323 20.54 -21.94 9.73
C LEU A 323 21.01 -23.37 10.07
N LYS A 324 22.30 -23.66 9.94
CA LYS A 324 22.90 -24.95 10.32
C LYS A 324 22.58 -25.21 11.80
N GLY A 325 21.82 -26.28 12.10
CA GLY A 325 21.63 -26.78 13.48
C GLY A 325 20.19 -26.99 13.96
N ALA A 326 19.17 -26.47 13.28
CA ALA A 326 17.77 -26.65 13.72
C ALA A 326 17.17 -27.99 13.25
N HIS A 327 16.70 -28.80 14.21
CA HIS A 327 16.00 -30.06 13.96
C HIS A 327 14.69 -29.81 13.17
N LYS A 328 14.42 -30.71 12.21
CA LYS A 328 13.33 -30.72 11.22
C LYS A 328 11.97 -30.19 11.72
N ILE A 329 11.36 -29.29 10.94
CA ILE A 329 10.08 -29.41 10.20
C ILE A 329 9.84 -28.05 9.50
N LYS A 330 9.56 -28.01 8.19
CA LYS A 330 8.69 -26.99 7.53
C LYS A 330 8.54 -27.29 6.04
N GLY A 331 7.30 -27.56 5.62
CA GLY A 331 6.95 -27.80 4.22
C GLY A 331 7.01 -26.53 3.38
N VAL A 332 7.12 -26.72 2.07
CA VAL A 332 6.81 -25.69 1.06
C VAL A 332 5.49 -25.04 1.46
N HIS A 333 5.47 -23.72 1.64
CA HIS A 333 4.26 -23.02 2.03
C HIS A 333 3.22 -23.22 0.92
N LYS A 334 2.08 -23.83 1.25
CA LYS A 334 1.00 -24.01 0.27
C LYS A 334 0.16 -22.74 0.24
N ILE A 335 0.21 -22.03 -0.89
CA ILE A 335 -0.62 -20.86 -1.14
C ILE A 335 -2.06 -21.32 -1.41
N LYS A 336 -3.01 -20.68 -0.75
CA LYS A 336 -4.46 -20.98 -0.81
C LYS A 336 -5.21 -19.99 -1.68
N GLY A 337 -4.82 -18.72 -1.58
CA GLY A 337 -5.43 -17.60 -2.27
C GLY A 337 -4.46 -16.44 -2.40
N VAL A 338 -4.89 -15.44 -3.16
CA VAL A 338 -4.17 -14.20 -3.47
C VAL A 338 -5.20 -13.08 -3.57
N HIS A 339 -4.91 -11.89 -3.09
CA HIS A 339 -5.96 -10.87 -2.95
C HIS A 339 -5.54 -9.46 -3.39
N THR A 340 -4.28 -9.07 -3.19
CA THR A 340 -3.75 -7.78 -3.65
C THR A 340 -2.38 -7.93 -4.29
N TYR A 341 -2.08 -7.08 -5.27
CA TYR A 341 -0.83 -7.04 -6.00
C TYR A 341 -0.43 -5.59 -6.27
N ASN A 342 0.85 -5.29 -6.10
CA ASN A 342 1.42 -4.01 -6.50
C ASN A 342 2.72 -4.19 -7.27
N SER A 343 2.93 -3.26 -8.20
CA SER A 343 4.11 -3.20 -9.05
C SER A 343 4.72 -1.80 -9.01
N SER A 344 6.04 -1.73 -9.11
CA SER A 344 6.85 -0.53 -9.32
C SER A 344 7.81 -0.78 -10.48
N GLU A 345 8.75 0.13 -10.76
CA GLU A 345 9.74 -0.12 -11.81
C GLU A 345 10.64 -1.31 -11.45
N ALA A 346 11.14 -1.36 -10.21
CA ALA A 346 12.11 -2.38 -9.78
C ALA A 346 11.50 -3.54 -9.00
N TRP A 347 10.31 -3.39 -8.39
CA TRP A 347 9.75 -4.39 -7.46
C TRP A 347 8.32 -4.80 -7.76
N GLU A 348 7.99 -6.02 -7.33
CA GLU A 348 6.63 -6.54 -7.22
C GLU A 348 6.36 -7.00 -5.78
N VAL A 349 5.15 -6.76 -5.29
CA VAL A 349 4.64 -7.29 -4.04
C VAL A 349 3.27 -7.90 -4.25
N ILE A 350 3.00 -8.98 -3.53
CA ILE A 350 1.74 -9.70 -3.61
C ILE A 350 1.33 -10.18 -2.24
N ASP A 351 0.04 -10.13 -1.96
CA ASP A 351 -0.54 -10.71 -0.77
C ASP A 351 -1.00 -12.14 -1.05
N VAL A 352 -0.54 -13.06 -0.20
CA VAL A 352 -0.78 -14.50 -0.33
C VAL A 352 -1.38 -15.06 0.94
N GLU A 353 -2.44 -15.85 0.78
CA GLU A 353 -3.01 -16.61 1.88
C GLU A 353 -2.22 -17.92 2.02
N LEU A 354 -1.54 -18.09 3.15
CA LEU A 354 -0.75 -19.28 3.43
C LEU A 354 -1.56 -20.29 4.23
N GLN A 355 -1.51 -21.56 3.83
CA GLN A 355 -2.07 -22.63 4.66
C GLN A 355 -1.29 -22.73 6.00
N GLY A 356 -1.94 -22.38 7.11
CA GLY A 356 -1.31 -22.40 8.41
C GLY A 356 -1.13 -23.80 9.01
N PHE A 357 -0.27 -23.86 10.03
CA PHE A 357 -0.25 -24.91 11.05
C PHE A 357 -0.25 -24.19 12.42
N ARG A 358 -1.18 -24.52 13.32
CA ARG A 358 -1.28 -23.87 14.66
C ARG A 358 0.07 -23.89 15.39
N LEU A 359 0.67 -22.72 15.62
CA LEU A 359 1.83 -22.58 16.51
C LEU A 359 1.53 -21.93 17.87
N VAL A 360 0.28 -21.52 18.17
CA VAL A 360 -0.01 -20.81 19.43
C VAL A 360 -1.21 -21.41 20.16
N ARG A 361 -0.92 -22.24 21.16
CA ARG A 361 -1.78 -22.44 22.35
C ARG A 361 -1.03 -22.11 23.66
N PHE A 362 0.14 -21.46 23.58
CA PHE A 362 1.03 -21.26 24.73
C PHE A 362 0.88 -19.89 25.43
N ILE A 363 0.53 -18.82 24.73
CA ILE A 363 0.52 -17.46 25.32
C ILE A 363 -0.65 -17.26 26.30
N GLY A 364 -1.79 -17.92 26.09
CA GLY A 364 -2.94 -17.88 27.00
C GLY A 364 -2.83 -18.75 28.26
N LEU A 365 -1.76 -19.55 28.42
CA LEU A 365 -1.58 -20.45 29.57
C LEU A 365 -0.58 -19.93 30.61
N VAL A 366 0.28 -18.98 30.24
CA VAL A 366 1.29 -18.38 31.15
C VAL A 366 0.67 -17.73 32.39
N PRO A 367 -0.49 -17.03 32.33
CA PRO A 367 -1.11 -16.47 33.54
C PRO A 367 -1.65 -17.54 34.51
N ARG A 368 -2.03 -18.73 34.00
CA ARG A 368 -2.61 -19.81 34.80
C ARG A 368 -1.55 -20.64 35.52
N ILE A 369 -0.38 -20.82 34.91
CA ILE A 369 0.75 -21.50 35.54
C ILE A 369 1.39 -20.61 36.61
N SER A 370 1.51 -19.29 36.36
CA SER A 370 2.07 -18.36 37.36
C SER A 370 1.17 -18.23 38.60
N GLN A 371 -0.16 -18.25 38.44
CA GLN A 371 -1.10 -18.28 39.56
C GLN A 371 -1.08 -19.61 40.33
N LYS A 372 -0.93 -20.76 39.65
CA LYS A 372 -0.78 -22.05 40.34
C LYS A 372 0.56 -22.17 41.08
N MET A 373 1.66 -21.67 40.51
CA MET A 373 2.94 -21.65 41.20
C MET A 373 2.96 -20.70 42.39
N LYS A 374 2.34 -19.50 42.30
CA LYS A 374 2.18 -18.61 43.48
C LYS A 374 1.39 -19.27 44.60
N ARG A 375 0.32 -20.02 44.29
CA ARG A 375 -0.46 -20.77 45.29
C ARG A 375 0.31 -21.94 45.90
N TYR A 376 1.08 -22.67 45.08
CA TYR A 376 1.93 -23.78 45.55
C TYR A 376 3.04 -23.29 46.50
N TRP A 377 3.75 -22.21 46.14
CA TRP A 377 4.80 -21.64 46.97
C TRP A 377 4.27 -20.97 48.26
N SER A 378 3.07 -20.38 48.21
CA SER A 378 2.42 -19.84 49.43
C SER A 378 1.92 -20.93 50.38
N ALA A 379 1.45 -22.06 49.87
CA ALA A 379 1.07 -23.22 50.69
C ALA A 379 2.29 -23.91 51.31
N LYS A 380 3.40 -24.01 50.57
CA LYS A 380 4.65 -24.60 51.07
C LYS A 380 5.31 -23.75 52.17
N ARG A 381 5.20 -22.41 52.10
CA ARG A 381 5.65 -21.51 53.18
C ARG A 381 4.86 -21.70 54.48
N LYS A 382 3.53 -21.86 54.40
CA LYS A 382 2.68 -22.08 55.58
C LYS A 382 2.91 -23.43 56.28
N ILE A 383 3.35 -24.45 55.53
CA ILE A 383 3.66 -25.78 56.10
C ILE A 383 5.01 -25.73 56.84
N ASN A 384 6.01 -25.03 56.29
CA ASN A 384 7.30 -24.87 56.96
C ASN A 384 7.23 -23.98 58.22
N GLU A 385 6.36 -22.95 58.25
CA GLU A 385 6.13 -22.12 59.44
C GLU A 385 5.35 -22.85 60.55
N SER A 386 4.59 -23.91 60.23
CA SER A 386 3.88 -24.71 61.24
C SER A 386 4.73 -25.80 61.90
N ASP A 387 5.86 -26.16 61.29
CA ASP A 387 6.80 -27.16 61.82
C ASP A 387 7.88 -26.52 62.73
N GLU A 388 8.14 -25.21 62.62
CA GLU A 388 9.06 -24.45 63.50
C GLU A 388 8.44 -24.03 64.86
N HIS A 389 7.16 -24.34 65.11
CA HIS A 389 6.48 -24.07 66.40
C HIS A 389 6.10 -25.34 67.16
N LYS A 390 6.79 -26.45 66.88
CA LYS A 390 6.67 -27.73 67.59
C LYS A 390 7.99 -28.28 68.15
N GLU A 391 8.99 -27.42 68.34
CA GLU A 391 10.10 -27.66 69.27
C GLU A 391 9.90 -26.93 70.59
#